data_AF-A0A3D1PTX7-F1
#
_entry.id   AF-A0A3D1PTX7-F1
#
_cell.length_a   1.000
_cell.length_b   1.000
_cell.length_c   1.000
_cell.angle_alpha   90.00
_cell.angle_beta   90.00
_cell.angle_gamma   90.00
#
_symmetry.space_group_name_H-M   'P 1'
#
loop_
_entity.id
_entity.type
_entity.pdbx_description
1 polymer ?
#
loop_
_entity_poly.entity_id
_entity_poly.type
_entity_poly.pdbx_seq_one_letter_code
_entity_poly.pdbx_strand_id
1 'polypeptide(L)'
;MLQTLERTNIFDARVLTAAHADALRALAGPGGLPLLPCLHPALEEGQIVGDYAGQDELQAAAALLPLYAEDPLPTSLRAAGYGADGQGAVLTPPILREDYTQLRHFLRLALRWATERYASYHVWAVLPLDLEHPEACDDLCAQYLSAGLTLRGMRPMVGADQMLIFSAHGLVKWRDPLRRCHLADPALPRVLERGYAAADFGWGKNGLELVLRPV
;
A
#
# COMPACT_ATOMS: atom_id res chain seq x y z
N MET A 1 32.99 20.23 12.08
CA MET A 1 32.13 20.99 11.16
C MET A 1 31.18 19.98 10.54
N LEU A 2 29.98 19.81 11.12
CA LEU A 2 28.96 18.89 10.60
C LEU A 2 28.17 19.68 9.54
N GLN A 3 28.46 19.44 8.26
CA GLN A 3 27.60 19.91 7.18
C GLN A 3 26.26 19.17 7.29
N THR A 4 25.22 19.88 7.70
CA THR A 4 23.85 19.43 7.57
C THR A 4 23.54 19.39 6.07
N LEU A 5 23.54 18.19 5.47
CA LEU A 5 22.98 17.99 4.14
C LEU A 5 21.50 18.38 4.22
N GLU A 6 21.15 19.55 3.70
CA GLU A 6 19.77 19.87 3.37
C GLU A 6 19.34 18.90 2.25
N ARG A 7 18.74 17.76 2.62
CA ARG A 7 17.97 16.96 1.66
C ARG A 7 16.75 17.78 1.30
N THR A 8 16.83 18.54 0.22
CA THR A 8 15.67 19.08 -0.46
C THR A 8 14.86 17.88 -0.93
N ASN A 9 13.81 17.50 -0.19
CA ASN A 9 12.88 16.47 -0.64
C ASN A 9 12.07 17.08 -1.78
N ILE A 10 12.54 16.89 -3.01
CA ILE A 10 11.77 17.25 -4.20
C ILE A 10 10.74 16.14 -4.37
N PHE A 11 9.47 16.53 -4.23
CA PHE A 11 8.32 15.66 -4.43
C PHE A 11 7.77 15.95 -5.82
N ASP A 12 7.66 14.93 -6.66
CA ASP A 12 7.15 15.07 -8.02
C ASP A 12 6.25 13.90 -8.38
N ALA A 13 5.32 13.62 -7.46
CA ALA A 13 4.28 12.65 -7.70
C ALA A 13 3.22 13.23 -8.62
N ARG A 14 2.78 12.45 -9.61
CA ARG A 14 1.70 12.80 -10.54
C ARG A 14 0.92 11.57 -11.01
N VAL A 15 -0.27 11.80 -11.55
CA VAL A 15 -1.00 10.78 -12.31
C VAL A 15 -0.27 10.55 -13.64
N LEU A 16 0.05 9.29 -13.93
CA LEU A 16 0.65 8.88 -15.19
C LEU A 16 -0.42 8.68 -16.25
N THR A 17 -0.07 9.05 -17.48
CA THR A 17 -0.91 8.96 -18.68
C THR A 17 -0.23 8.09 -19.73
N ALA A 18 -0.89 7.82 -20.85
CA ALA A 18 -0.31 7.06 -21.97
C ALA A 18 1.08 7.59 -22.43
N ALA A 19 1.36 8.89 -22.30
CA ALA A 19 2.66 9.48 -22.62
C ALA A 19 3.81 8.98 -21.72
N HIS A 20 3.50 8.43 -20.55
CA HIS A 20 4.45 7.93 -19.57
C HIS A 20 4.69 6.42 -19.68
N ALA A 21 4.11 5.75 -20.68
CA ALA A 21 4.16 4.29 -20.81
C ALA A 21 5.59 3.75 -20.84
N ASP A 22 6.52 4.42 -21.53
CA ASP A 22 7.90 3.96 -21.63
C ASP A 22 8.68 4.15 -20.33
N ALA A 23 8.46 5.26 -19.61
CA ALA A 23 9.04 5.48 -18.29
C ALA A 23 8.52 4.43 -17.27
N LEU A 24 7.23 4.11 -17.34
CA LEU A 24 6.64 3.08 -16.48
C LEU A 24 7.19 1.69 -16.81
N ARG A 25 7.34 1.34 -18.09
CA ARG A 25 7.97 0.07 -18.51
C ARG A 25 9.44 -0.01 -18.08
N ALA A 26 10.17 1.10 -18.14
CA ALA A 26 11.56 1.15 -17.69
C ALA A 26 11.67 0.88 -16.18
N LEU A 27 10.75 1.41 -15.37
CA LEU A 27 10.69 1.14 -13.93
C LEU A 27 10.18 -0.27 -13.60
N ALA A 28 9.07 -0.69 -14.22
CA ALA A 28 8.38 -1.93 -13.89
C ALA A 28 9.01 -3.20 -14.51
N GLY A 29 9.85 -3.02 -15.54
CA GLY A 29 10.41 -4.12 -16.31
C GLY A 29 9.34 -4.98 -16.99
N PRO A 30 9.68 -6.23 -17.37
CA PRO A 30 8.75 -7.13 -18.06
C PRO A 30 7.60 -7.63 -17.17
N GLY A 31 7.74 -7.52 -15.84
CA GLY A 31 6.73 -7.95 -14.88
C GLY A 31 5.52 -7.01 -14.77
N GLY A 32 5.64 -5.77 -15.26
CA GLY A 32 4.58 -4.77 -15.14
C GLY A 32 4.33 -4.35 -13.68
N LEU A 33 3.23 -3.64 -13.43
CA LEU A 33 2.88 -3.25 -12.07
C LEU A 33 2.24 -4.43 -11.31
N PRO A 34 2.55 -4.63 -10.03
CA PRO A 34 2.00 -5.71 -9.22
C PRO A 34 0.47 -5.63 -9.18
N LEU A 35 -0.18 -6.79 -9.40
CA LEU A 35 -1.64 -6.96 -9.33
C LEU A 35 -2.43 -6.09 -10.33
N LEU A 36 -1.78 -5.54 -11.35
CA LEU A 36 -2.42 -4.82 -12.45
C LEU A 36 -2.34 -5.66 -13.74
N PRO A 37 -3.47 -6.12 -14.30
CA PRO A 37 -3.44 -7.02 -15.46
C PRO A 37 -3.00 -6.33 -16.76
N CYS A 38 -3.38 -5.07 -16.98
CA CYS A 38 -3.10 -4.36 -18.22
C CYS A 38 -2.66 -2.91 -17.95
N LEU A 39 -1.42 -2.55 -18.34
CA LEU A 39 -0.89 -1.19 -18.16
C LEU A 39 -1.58 -0.15 -19.03
N HIS A 40 -1.89 -0.49 -20.28
CA HIS A 40 -2.35 0.50 -21.26
C HIS A 40 -3.71 1.12 -20.89
N PRO A 41 -4.79 0.35 -20.61
CA PRO A 41 -6.05 0.93 -20.16
C PRO A 41 -5.90 1.73 -18.87
N ALA A 42 -5.11 1.23 -17.92
CA ALA A 42 -4.88 1.92 -16.64
C ALA A 42 -4.20 3.30 -16.83
N LEU A 43 -3.29 3.43 -17.80
CA LEU A 43 -2.67 4.72 -18.15
C LEU A 43 -3.66 5.66 -18.85
N GLU A 44 -4.54 5.16 -19.71
CA GLU A 44 -5.57 5.96 -20.37
C GLU A 44 -6.60 6.50 -19.38
N GLU A 45 -6.95 5.68 -18.39
CA GLU A 45 -7.90 6.06 -17.34
C GLU A 45 -7.28 6.91 -16.21
N GLY A 46 -5.95 7.12 -16.24
CA GLY A 46 -5.24 7.86 -15.21
C GLY A 46 -5.30 7.17 -13.84
N GLN A 47 -5.24 5.84 -13.84
CA GLN A 47 -5.28 5.00 -12.65
C GLN A 47 -3.89 4.77 -12.04
N ILE A 48 -2.82 5.23 -12.69
CA ILE A 48 -1.46 4.98 -12.21
C ILE A 48 -0.89 6.28 -11.63
N VAL A 49 -0.34 6.16 -10.42
CA VAL A 49 0.34 7.24 -9.72
C VAL A 49 1.82 6.93 -9.79
N GLY A 50 2.63 7.93 -10.18
CA GLY A 50 4.08 7.81 -10.26
C GLY A 50 4.77 8.97 -9.59
N ASP A 51 5.99 8.77 -9.11
CA ASP A 51 6.83 9.83 -8.53
C ASP A 51 8.21 9.81 -9.19
N TYR A 52 8.65 10.99 -9.59
CA TYR A 52 9.97 11.25 -10.17
C TYR A 52 10.99 11.69 -9.13
N ALA A 53 10.55 12.09 -7.93
CA ALA A 53 11.42 12.56 -6.85
C ALA A 53 12.42 13.67 -7.27
N GLY A 54 12.02 14.52 -8.21
CA GLY A 54 12.86 15.57 -8.80
C GLY A 54 13.92 15.08 -9.79
N GLN A 55 13.84 13.82 -10.25
CA GLN A 55 14.70 13.22 -11.27
C GLN A 55 13.99 13.21 -12.63
N ASP A 56 14.76 12.97 -13.70
CA ASP A 56 14.20 12.79 -15.05
C ASP A 56 13.54 11.40 -15.23
N GLU A 57 13.98 10.41 -14.45
CA GLU A 57 13.50 9.04 -14.51
C GLU A 57 12.43 8.77 -13.45
N LEU A 58 11.43 7.94 -13.79
CA LEU A 58 10.40 7.52 -12.85
C LEU A 58 11.02 6.65 -11.74
N GLN A 59 10.70 6.98 -10.49
CA GLN A 59 11.31 6.38 -9.29
C GLN A 59 10.37 5.45 -8.53
N ALA A 60 9.08 5.77 -8.52
CA ALA A 60 8.06 4.93 -7.90
C ALA A 60 6.78 4.94 -8.72
N ALA A 61 6.03 3.84 -8.71
CA ALA A 61 4.71 3.77 -9.31
C ALA A 61 3.80 2.75 -8.64
N ALA A 62 2.51 3.04 -8.57
CA ALA A 62 1.47 2.15 -8.08
C ALA A 62 0.16 2.40 -8.84
N ALA A 63 -0.68 1.37 -8.95
CA ALA A 63 -1.98 1.47 -9.57
C ALA A 63 -3.07 1.69 -8.52
N LEU A 64 -4.07 2.47 -8.88
CA LEU A 64 -5.22 2.81 -8.06
C LEU A 64 -6.48 2.31 -8.77
N LEU A 65 -6.88 1.09 -8.39
CA LEU A 65 -7.98 0.38 -9.04
C LEU A 65 -9.31 0.69 -8.36
N PRO A 66 -10.36 1.08 -9.10
CA PRO A 66 -11.68 1.25 -8.51
C PRO A 66 -12.22 -0.06 -7.96
N LEU A 67 -12.89 -0.02 -6.81
CA LEU A 67 -13.44 -1.23 -6.20
C LEU A 67 -14.58 -1.85 -7.02
N TYR A 68 -15.29 -1.06 -7.82
CA TYR A 68 -16.31 -1.57 -8.74
C TYR A 68 -15.74 -2.26 -9.98
N ALA A 69 -14.42 -2.21 -10.20
CA ALA A 69 -13.83 -2.92 -11.33
C ALA A 69 -13.92 -4.44 -11.14
N GLU A 70 -13.93 -5.16 -12.27
CA GLU A 70 -13.97 -6.62 -12.30
C GLU A 70 -12.57 -7.24 -12.34
N ASP A 71 -11.53 -6.43 -12.18
CA ASP A 71 -10.16 -6.92 -11.98
C ASP A 71 -10.08 -7.88 -10.78
N PRO A 72 -9.15 -8.86 -10.79
CA PRO A 72 -9.08 -9.88 -9.75
C PRO A 72 -8.92 -9.33 -8.32
N LEU A 73 -8.14 -8.26 -8.14
CA LEU A 73 -7.88 -7.67 -6.81
C LEU A 73 -9.12 -6.96 -6.23
N PRO A 74 -9.74 -5.97 -6.90
CA PRO A 74 -11.02 -5.38 -6.48
C PRO A 74 -12.09 -6.42 -6.17
N THR A 75 -12.27 -7.40 -7.06
CA THR A 75 -13.24 -8.49 -6.88
C THR A 75 -12.97 -9.30 -5.61
N SER A 76 -11.71 -9.67 -5.37
CA SER A 76 -11.30 -10.43 -4.17
C SER A 76 -11.52 -9.63 -2.89
N LEU A 77 -11.24 -8.32 -2.90
CA LEU A 77 -11.47 -7.43 -1.76
C LEU A 77 -12.95 -7.28 -1.44
N ARG A 78 -13.79 -7.06 -2.45
CA ARG A 78 -15.25 -6.99 -2.30
C ARG A 78 -15.80 -8.27 -1.70
N ALA A 79 -15.41 -9.43 -2.24
CA ALA A 79 -15.81 -10.75 -1.73
C ALA A 79 -15.37 -10.98 -0.27
N ALA A 80 -14.24 -10.39 0.12
CA ALA A 80 -13.71 -10.42 1.48
C ALA A 80 -14.35 -9.38 2.43
N GLY A 81 -15.27 -8.53 1.94
CA GLY A 81 -15.98 -7.51 2.72
C GLY A 81 -15.32 -6.13 2.74
N TYR A 82 -14.20 -5.94 2.04
CA TYR A 82 -13.49 -4.66 1.97
C TYR A 82 -14.01 -3.83 0.80
N GLY A 83 -14.92 -2.88 1.11
CA GLY A 83 -15.60 -2.07 0.09
C GLY A 83 -16.65 -2.87 -0.69
N ALA A 84 -17.42 -3.70 0.01
CA ALA A 84 -18.40 -4.63 -0.58
C ALA A 84 -19.49 -3.94 -1.44
N ASP A 85 -19.74 -2.65 -1.23
CA ASP A 85 -20.65 -1.83 -2.03
C ASP A 85 -20.02 -1.33 -3.35
N GLY A 86 -18.75 -1.65 -3.60
CA GLY A 86 -17.99 -1.26 -4.78
C GLY A 86 -17.53 0.20 -4.78
N GLN A 87 -17.78 0.95 -3.70
CA GLN A 87 -17.35 2.35 -3.61
C GLN A 87 -15.88 2.44 -3.22
N GLY A 88 -15.19 3.45 -3.75
CA GLY A 88 -13.78 3.71 -3.44
C GLY A 88 -12.80 2.95 -4.31
N ALA A 89 -11.61 2.71 -3.79
CA ALA A 89 -10.50 2.17 -4.56
C ALA A 89 -9.48 1.43 -3.71
N VAL A 90 -8.64 0.65 -4.38
CA VAL A 90 -7.49 -0.05 -3.80
C VAL A 90 -6.21 0.41 -4.49
N LEU A 91 -5.22 0.80 -3.69
CA LEU A 91 -3.85 1.02 -4.12
C LEU A 91 -3.10 -0.32 -4.16
N THR A 92 -2.56 -0.67 -5.32
CA THR A 92 -1.69 -1.85 -5.49
C THR A 92 -0.32 -1.62 -4.83
N PRO A 93 0.47 -2.67 -4.60
CA PRO A 93 1.82 -2.53 -4.10
C PRO A 93 2.65 -1.68 -5.08
N PRO A 94 3.44 -0.71 -4.57
CA PRO A 94 4.28 0.11 -5.43
C PRO A 94 5.48 -0.68 -5.94
N ILE A 95 5.90 -0.39 -7.17
CA ILE A 95 7.28 -0.65 -7.61
C ILE A 95 8.12 0.57 -7.29
N LEU A 96 9.31 0.31 -6.77
CA LEU A 96 10.26 1.30 -6.32
C LEU A 96 11.60 1.06 -7.00
N ARG A 97 12.29 2.13 -7.36
CA ARG A 97 13.73 2.05 -7.60
C ARG A 97 14.46 1.80 -6.28
N GLU A 98 15.59 1.12 -6.36
CA GLU A 98 16.38 0.68 -5.20
C GLU A 98 16.75 1.81 -4.21
N ASP A 99 17.04 3.00 -4.72
CA ASP A 99 17.43 4.18 -3.94
C ASP A 99 16.26 5.11 -3.58
N TYR A 100 15.02 4.70 -3.87
CA TYR A 100 13.85 5.48 -3.55
C TYR A 100 13.55 5.48 -2.05
N THR A 101 13.52 6.67 -1.45
CA THR A 101 13.42 6.85 0.02
C THR A 101 12.16 7.58 0.47
N GLN A 102 11.27 7.93 -0.46
CA GLN A 102 10.11 8.79 -0.19
C GLN A 102 8.78 8.04 -0.16
N LEU A 103 8.80 6.70 -0.04
CA LEU A 103 7.60 5.84 -0.12
C LEU A 103 6.47 6.28 0.82
N ARG A 104 6.75 6.59 2.09
CA ARG A 104 5.72 7.12 3.00
C ARG A 104 4.99 8.35 2.43
N HIS A 105 5.71 9.26 1.79
CA HIS A 105 5.11 10.45 1.19
C HIS A 105 4.30 10.10 -0.06
N PHE A 106 4.86 9.26 -0.94
CA PHE A 106 4.16 8.75 -2.11
C PHE A 106 2.84 8.07 -1.76
N LEU A 107 2.83 7.20 -0.75
CA LEU A 107 1.61 6.55 -0.26
C LEU A 107 0.58 7.59 0.18
N ARG A 108 0.98 8.59 0.97
CA ARG A 108 0.06 9.65 1.41
C ARG A 108 -0.56 10.42 0.24
N LEU A 109 0.23 10.74 -0.79
CA LEU A 109 -0.28 11.43 -1.99
C LEU A 109 -1.22 10.53 -2.79
N ALA A 110 -0.83 9.28 -3.06
CA ALA A 110 -1.64 8.33 -3.81
C ALA A 110 -3.00 8.09 -3.12
N LEU A 111 -2.99 7.93 -1.79
CA LEU A 111 -4.22 7.74 -1.00
C LEU A 111 -5.08 9.01 -0.99
N ARG A 112 -4.47 10.20 -0.93
CA ARG A 112 -5.22 11.46 -1.01
C ARG A 112 -5.95 11.58 -2.34
N TRP A 113 -5.28 11.28 -3.45
CA TRP A 113 -5.93 11.26 -4.76
C TRP A 113 -7.02 10.21 -4.87
N ALA A 114 -6.85 9.06 -4.24
CA ALA A 114 -7.92 8.06 -4.18
C ALA A 114 -9.16 8.59 -3.48
N THR A 115 -8.99 9.24 -2.32
CA THR A 115 -10.10 9.85 -1.60
C THR A 115 -10.78 10.95 -2.43
N GLU A 116 -9.99 11.83 -3.07
CA GLU A 116 -10.49 12.93 -3.90
C GLU A 116 -11.23 12.41 -5.15
N ARG A 117 -10.63 11.45 -5.88
CA ARG A 117 -11.15 10.93 -7.15
C ARG A 117 -12.43 10.13 -6.98
N TYR A 118 -12.49 9.27 -5.96
CA TYR A 118 -13.60 8.36 -5.77
C TYR A 118 -14.65 8.88 -4.76
N ALA A 119 -14.41 10.06 -4.17
CA ALA A 119 -15.30 10.70 -3.20
C ALA A 119 -15.80 9.73 -2.11
N SER A 120 -14.92 8.81 -1.68
CA SER A 120 -15.29 7.67 -0.83
C SER A 120 -14.30 7.48 0.31
N TYR A 121 -14.83 7.01 1.43
CA TYR A 121 -14.04 6.59 2.59
C TYR A 121 -13.51 5.15 2.44
N HIS A 122 -13.92 4.41 1.41
CA HIS A 122 -13.46 3.05 1.14
C HIS A 122 -12.18 3.05 0.29
N VAL A 123 -11.14 3.70 0.81
CA VAL A 123 -9.80 3.67 0.21
C VAL A 123 -8.94 2.65 0.96
N TRP A 124 -8.43 1.69 0.20
CA TRP A 124 -7.61 0.60 0.69
C TRP A 124 -6.22 0.63 0.05
N ALA A 125 -5.26 0.00 0.69
CA ALA A 125 -3.98 -0.36 0.11
C ALA A 125 -3.67 -1.81 0.45
N VAL A 126 -2.93 -2.49 -0.41
CA VAL A 126 -2.54 -3.88 -0.17
C VAL A 126 -1.04 -4.08 -0.27
N LEU A 127 -0.55 -5.10 0.43
CA LEU A 127 0.85 -5.52 0.40
C LEU A 127 0.92 -7.06 0.47
N PRO A 128 1.42 -7.73 -0.57
CA PRO A 128 1.72 -9.15 -0.55
C PRO A 128 2.71 -9.49 0.55
N LEU A 129 2.44 -10.58 1.25
CA LEU A 129 3.34 -11.17 2.22
C LEU A 129 3.69 -12.57 1.74
N ASP A 130 4.99 -12.78 1.52
CA ASP A 130 5.60 -14.10 1.40
C ASP A 130 5.79 -14.67 2.81
N LEU A 131 5.21 -15.84 3.07
CA LEU A 131 5.33 -16.50 4.37
C LEU A 131 6.67 -17.22 4.56
N GLU A 132 7.42 -17.47 3.48
CA GLU A 132 8.77 -18.03 3.57
C GLU A 132 9.79 -16.97 4.02
N HIS A 133 9.59 -15.71 3.63
CA HIS A 133 10.48 -14.58 3.94
C HIS A 133 9.71 -13.35 4.46
N PRO A 134 8.97 -13.48 5.58
CA PRO A 134 8.11 -12.40 6.08
C PRO A 134 8.89 -11.13 6.46
N GLU A 135 10.15 -11.26 6.85
CA GLU A 135 11.04 -10.14 7.19
C GLU A 135 11.28 -9.18 6.02
N ALA A 136 11.19 -9.65 4.77
CA ALA A 136 11.29 -8.80 3.59
C ALA A 136 10.13 -7.79 3.50
N CYS A 137 9.01 -8.07 4.19
CA CYS A 137 7.82 -7.23 4.24
C CYS A 137 7.84 -6.23 5.40
N ASP A 138 8.70 -6.41 6.41
CA ASP A 138 8.69 -5.62 7.64
C ASP A 138 8.85 -4.11 7.37
N ASP A 139 9.86 -3.74 6.58
CA ASP A 139 10.14 -2.33 6.27
C ASP A 139 9.00 -1.69 5.48
N LEU A 140 8.45 -2.39 4.48
CA LEU A 140 7.33 -1.89 3.69
C LEU A 140 6.07 -1.75 4.55
N CYS A 141 5.76 -2.73 5.38
CA CYS A 141 4.63 -2.69 6.31
C CYS A 141 4.77 -1.51 7.29
N ALA A 142 5.96 -1.30 7.86
CA ALA A 142 6.26 -0.16 8.72
C ALA A 142 6.05 1.18 8.00
N GLN A 143 6.43 1.27 6.73
CA GLN A 143 6.22 2.48 5.92
C GLN A 143 4.74 2.72 5.61
N TYR A 144 3.95 1.68 5.38
CA TYR A 144 2.50 1.78 5.22
C TYR A 144 1.85 2.32 6.51
N LEU A 145 2.14 1.70 7.66
CA LEU A 145 1.63 2.16 8.96
C LEU A 145 2.07 3.60 9.25
N SER A 146 3.34 3.93 8.98
CA SER A 146 3.86 5.30 9.13
C SER A 146 3.22 6.31 8.17
N ALA A 147 2.68 5.87 7.03
CA ALA A 147 1.91 6.71 6.12
C ALA A 147 0.55 7.10 6.71
N GLY A 148 0.12 6.46 7.80
CA GLY A 148 -1.18 6.66 8.46
C GLY A 148 -2.20 5.56 8.10
N LEU A 149 -1.78 4.55 7.35
CA LEU A 149 -2.60 3.40 7.05
C LEU A 149 -2.81 2.54 8.30
N THR A 150 -3.97 1.91 8.38
CA THR A 150 -4.27 0.94 9.45
C THR A 150 -4.40 -0.44 8.83
N LEU A 151 -3.63 -1.42 9.30
CA LEU A 151 -3.80 -2.83 8.95
C LEU A 151 -5.11 -3.35 9.52
N ARG A 152 -6.00 -3.82 8.64
CA ARG A 152 -7.36 -4.29 8.96
C ARG A 152 -7.56 -5.77 8.70
N GLY A 153 -6.71 -6.39 7.89
CA GLY A 153 -6.86 -7.77 7.49
C GLY A 153 -5.55 -8.37 6.99
N MET A 154 -5.47 -9.69 7.11
CA MET A 154 -4.42 -10.52 6.53
C MET A 154 -5.09 -11.81 6.09
N ARG A 155 -5.11 -12.09 4.79
CA ARG A 155 -5.71 -13.33 4.28
C ARG A 155 -5.15 -13.73 2.92
N PRO A 156 -5.24 -15.01 2.53
CA PRO A 156 -4.86 -15.44 1.17
C PRO A 156 -5.70 -14.71 0.12
N MET A 157 -5.04 -14.23 -0.94
CA MET A 157 -5.68 -13.57 -2.07
C MET A 157 -4.94 -13.90 -3.36
N VAL A 158 -5.55 -13.57 -4.51
CA VAL A 158 -4.88 -13.71 -5.81
C VAL A 158 -3.51 -13.03 -5.79
N GLY A 159 -2.48 -13.79 -6.17
CA GLY A 159 -1.11 -13.29 -6.29
C GLY A 159 -0.29 -13.22 -5.00
N ALA A 160 -0.77 -13.74 -3.85
CA ALA A 160 0.01 -13.80 -2.62
C ALA A 160 -0.46 -14.91 -1.66
N ASP A 161 0.47 -15.53 -0.91
CA ASP A 161 0.14 -16.47 0.17
C ASP A 161 -0.74 -15.80 1.22
N GLN A 162 -0.39 -14.57 1.57
CA GLN A 162 -1.17 -13.68 2.40
C GLN A 162 -1.11 -12.27 1.82
N MET A 163 -2.24 -11.58 1.85
CA MET A 163 -2.33 -10.17 1.51
C MET A 163 -2.61 -9.38 2.78
N LEU A 164 -1.72 -8.44 3.11
CA LEU A 164 -1.98 -7.43 4.13
C LEU A 164 -2.91 -6.37 3.54
N ILE A 165 -3.97 -6.05 4.26
CA ILE A 165 -5.05 -5.17 3.79
C ILE A 165 -5.14 -3.98 4.72
N PHE A 166 -4.88 -2.81 4.17
CA PHE A 166 -4.79 -1.56 4.91
C PHE A 166 -5.93 -0.62 4.55
N SER A 167 -6.52 0.04 5.54
CA SER A 167 -7.43 1.15 5.32
C SER A 167 -6.67 2.48 5.37
N ALA A 168 -7.01 3.40 4.47
CA ALA A 168 -6.62 4.82 4.55
C ALA A 168 -7.24 5.54 5.75
N HIS A 169 -8.31 5.00 6.32
CA HIS A 169 -8.99 5.59 7.46
C HIS A 169 -8.50 4.96 8.75
N GLY A 170 -7.90 5.81 9.59
CA GLY A 170 -7.40 5.44 10.90
C GLY A 170 -8.50 5.07 11.91
N LEU A 171 -8.08 4.53 13.05
CA LEU A 171 -8.98 4.27 14.18
C LEU A 171 -9.31 5.59 14.89
N VAL A 172 -10.60 5.94 14.96
CA VAL A 172 -11.09 7.20 15.57
C VAL A 172 -10.83 7.25 17.08
N LYS A 173 -10.71 6.09 17.75
CA LYS A 173 -10.48 6.00 19.20
C LYS A 173 -9.33 5.07 19.52
N TRP A 174 -8.35 5.59 20.24
CA TRP A 174 -7.21 4.83 20.74
C TRP A 174 -7.63 4.07 21.99
N ARG A 175 -7.84 2.76 21.85
CA ARG A 175 -7.97 1.83 22.98
C ARG A 175 -6.59 1.29 23.35
N ASP A 176 -6.45 0.83 24.60
CA ASP A 176 -5.21 0.23 25.08
C ASP A 176 -4.79 -0.96 24.21
N PRO A 177 -3.48 -1.11 23.93
CA PRO A 177 -2.98 -2.20 23.12
C PRO A 177 -3.25 -3.53 23.81
N LEU A 178 -3.85 -4.48 23.09
CA LEU A 178 -4.10 -5.81 23.64
C LEU A 178 -2.82 -6.65 23.60
N ARG A 179 -2.16 -6.67 22.45
CA ARG A 179 -1.09 -7.61 22.13
C ARG A 179 -0.13 -7.02 21.10
N ARG A 180 1.14 -7.41 21.20
CA ARG A 180 2.14 -7.21 20.15
C ARG A 180 2.32 -8.51 19.39
N CYS A 181 2.43 -8.45 18.07
CA CYS A 181 2.65 -9.63 17.23
C CYS A 181 3.52 -9.28 16.02
N HIS A 182 4.08 -10.31 15.39
CA HIS A 182 4.85 -10.18 14.15
C HIS A 182 3.98 -10.53 12.95
N LEU A 183 4.41 -10.15 11.74
CA LEU A 183 3.74 -10.54 10.50
C LEU A 183 3.65 -12.07 10.33
N ALA A 184 4.68 -12.78 10.81
CA ALA A 184 4.74 -14.23 10.79
C ALA A 184 3.92 -14.93 11.90
N ASP A 185 3.27 -14.19 12.82
CA ASP A 185 2.47 -14.83 13.89
C ASP A 185 1.24 -15.55 13.27
N PRO A 186 1.11 -16.89 13.40
CA PRO A 186 0.00 -17.64 12.82
C PRO A 186 -1.38 -17.21 13.34
N ALA A 187 -1.44 -16.55 14.50
CA ALA A 187 -2.68 -16.04 15.06
C ALA A 187 -3.10 -14.69 14.44
N LEU A 188 -2.20 -13.95 13.79
CA LEU A 188 -2.46 -12.60 13.29
C LEU A 188 -3.70 -12.51 12.38
N PRO A 189 -3.89 -13.37 11.35
CA PRO A 189 -5.09 -13.36 10.52
C PRO A 189 -6.39 -13.44 11.34
N ARG A 190 -6.46 -14.40 12.28
CA ARG A 190 -7.65 -14.61 13.11
C ARG A 190 -7.91 -13.47 14.08
N VAL A 191 -6.85 -12.81 14.56
CA VAL A 191 -7.01 -11.66 15.46
C VAL A 191 -7.57 -10.48 14.69
N LEU A 192 -7.07 -10.20 13.48
CA LEU A 192 -7.62 -9.15 12.62
C LEU A 192 -9.09 -9.42 12.24
N GLU A 193 -9.44 -10.67 11.88
CA GLU A 193 -10.82 -11.07 11.59
C GLU A 193 -11.78 -10.87 12.77
N ARG A 194 -11.28 -10.90 14.01
CA ARG A 194 -12.06 -10.66 15.24
C ARG A 194 -12.26 -9.16 15.55
N GLY A 195 -11.90 -8.28 14.63
CA GLY A 195 -12.07 -6.84 14.79
C GLY A 195 -10.91 -6.17 15.52
N TYR A 196 -9.70 -6.72 15.42
CA TYR A 196 -8.49 -6.00 15.80
C TYR A 196 -7.82 -5.37 14.59
N ALA A 197 -7.01 -4.36 14.82
CA ALA A 197 -6.27 -3.65 13.79
C ALA A 197 -4.92 -3.17 14.33
N ALA A 198 -3.95 -2.92 13.44
CA ALA A 198 -2.69 -2.28 13.78
C ALA A 198 -2.58 -0.94 13.05
N ALA A 199 -2.38 0.14 13.79
CA ALA A 199 -2.05 1.46 13.23
C ALA A 199 -0.68 1.96 13.72
N ASP A 200 -0.03 1.17 14.57
CA ASP A 200 1.20 1.52 15.27
C ASP A 200 2.08 0.26 15.39
N PHE A 201 3.37 0.48 15.52
CA PHE A 201 4.36 -0.58 15.49
C PHE A 201 5.61 -0.23 16.31
N GLY A 202 6.40 -1.25 16.63
CA GLY A 202 7.75 -1.09 17.18
C GLY A 202 8.73 -2.01 16.48
N TRP A 203 10.00 -1.88 16.86
CA TRP A 203 11.06 -2.76 16.42
C TRP A 203 11.55 -3.60 17.60
N GLY A 204 11.45 -4.91 17.45
CA GLY A 204 11.92 -5.90 18.41
C GLY A 204 13.15 -6.64 17.90
N LYS A 205 13.62 -7.62 18.68
CA LYS A 205 14.75 -8.48 18.28
C LYS A 205 14.46 -9.33 17.05
N ASN A 206 13.18 -9.57 16.76
CA ASN A 206 12.70 -10.42 15.68
C ASN A 206 12.03 -9.61 14.55
N GLY A 207 12.42 -8.33 14.41
CA GLY A 207 11.85 -7.44 13.37
C GLY A 207 10.63 -6.66 13.84
N LEU A 208 9.70 -6.41 12.92
CA LEU A 208 8.53 -5.57 13.13
C LEU A 208 7.58 -6.16 14.18
N GLU A 209 7.18 -5.34 15.15
CA GLU A 209 6.14 -5.66 16.13
C GLU A 209 4.91 -4.79 15.89
N LEU A 210 3.84 -5.38 15.36
CA LEU A 210 2.54 -4.73 15.23
C LEU A 210 1.89 -4.56 16.61
N VAL A 211 1.34 -3.37 16.87
CA VAL A 211 0.59 -3.08 18.09
C VAL A 211 -0.91 -3.20 17.80
N LEU A 212 -1.49 -4.33 18.20
CA LEU A 212 -2.89 -4.65 17.91
C LEU A 212 -3.86 -4.03 18.91
N ARG A 213 -4.94 -3.47 18.38
CA ARG A 213 -6.00 -2.78 19.14
C ARG A 213 -7.38 -3.21 18.65
N PRO A 214 -8.37 -3.34 19.53
CA PRO A 214 -9.75 -3.61 19.12
C PRO A 214 -10.36 -2.36 18.45
N VAL A 215 -11.07 -2.58 17.35
CA VAL A 215 -11.80 -1.55 16.57
C VAL A 215 -13.11 -1.16 17.24
#